data_AF-A0A956W8Y8-F1
#
_entry.id   AF-A0A956W8Y8-F1
#
_cell.length_a   1.000
_cell.length_b   1.000
_cell.length_c   1.000
_cell.angle_alpha   90.00
_cell.angle_beta   90.00
_cell.angle_gamma   90.00
#
_symmetry.space_group_name_H-M   'P 1'
#
loop_
_entity.id
_entity.type
_entity.pdbx_description
1 polymer ?
#
loop_
_entity_poly.entity_id
_entity_poly.type
_entity_poly.pdbx_seq_one_letter_code
_entity_poly.pdbx_strand_id
1 'polypeptide(L)'
;MQPLRWVASGIFIACIPLLLVLTNVRMAASWERVYDYAFAQYDVPAVTGIERPELDRAAREIVDYFQTSESDELLDIRVRRGDEEIALYNQREILHMADVRDLFRLVFRIHEFALVYVVAYVAAVYLWSRERSMRRLAREAVIAGVATVAILGIAAVGVMLGFDRLFEEFHILSFSNDFWQLDPRTDRLVQMFPMGFWFDVT
;
A
#
# COMPACT_ATOMS: atom_id res chain seq x y z
N MET A 1 -28.99 7.19 23.55
CA MET A 1 -28.97 6.05 22.59
C MET A 1 -28.99 6.45 21.11
N GLN A 2 -29.69 7.51 20.69
CA GLN A 2 -29.61 7.99 19.29
C GLN A 2 -28.23 8.50 18.85
N PRO A 3 -27.48 9.31 19.62
CA PRO A 3 -26.16 9.81 19.16
C PRO A 3 -25.16 8.67 18.89
N LEU A 4 -25.15 7.64 19.74
CA LEU A 4 -24.32 6.45 19.55
C LEU A 4 -24.61 5.73 18.22
N ARG A 5 -25.88 5.68 17.80
CA ARG A 5 -26.28 5.06 16.53
C ARG A 5 -25.89 5.91 15.31
N TRP A 6 -25.78 7.23 15.44
CA TRP A 6 -25.30 8.09 14.36
C TRP A 6 -23.79 7.99 14.20
N VAL A 7 -23.07 7.99 15.33
CA VAL A 7 -21.62 7.79 15.36
C VAL A 7 -21.25 6.44 14.76
N ALA A 8 -21.90 5.35 15.17
CA ALA A 8 -21.62 4.02 14.62
C ALA A 8 -21.87 3.94 13.11
N SER A 9 -22.96 4.54 12.61
CA SER A 9 -23.22 4.59 11.17
C SER A 9 -22.22 5.48 10.42
N GLY A 10 -21.78 6.59 11.01
CA GLY A 10 -20.75 7.43 10.43
C GLY A 10 -19.42 6.70 10.30
N ILE A 11 -19.01 5.96 11.33
CA ILE A 11 -17.81 5.12 11.30
C ILE A 11 -17.98 4.03 10.23
N PHE A 12 -19.13 3.36 10.16
CA PHE A 12 -19.39 2.36 9.12
C PHE A 12 -19.24 2.94 7.70
N ILE A 13 -19.85 4.10 7.45
CA ILE A 13 -19.76 4.79 6.15
C ILE A 13 -18.31 5.14 5.82
N ALA A 14 -17.50 5.56 6.79
CA ALA A 14 -16.09 5.89 6.59
C ALA A 14 -15.19 4.65 6.43
N CYS A 15 -15.50 3.54 7.11
CA CYS A 15 -14.71 2.31 7.04
C CYS A 15 -14.82 1.63 5.67
N ILE A 16 -15.91 1.79 4.93
CA ILE A 16 -16.06 1.17 3.59
C ILE A 16 -15.04 1.71 2.56
N PRO A 17 -14.95 3.03 2.28
CA PRO A 17 -13.94 3.55 1.35
C PRO A 17 -12.53 3.23 1.83
N LEU A 18 -12.27 3.34 3.14
CA LEU A 18 -10.99 2.99 3.74
C LEU A 18 -10.63 1.52 3.47
N LEU A 19 -11.56 0.60 3.74
CA LEU A 19 -11.38 -0.83 3.51
C LEU A 19 -11.09 -1.12 2.03
N LEU A 20 -11.84 -0.52 1.11
CA LEU A 20 -11.67 -0.75 -0.32
C LEU A 20 -10.33 -0.22 -0.84
N VAL A 21 -9.96 1.02 -0.47
CA VAL A 21 -8.67 1.60 -0.86
C VAL A 21 -7.52 0.81 -0.26
N LEU A 22 -7.54 0.54 1.05
CA LEU A 22 -6.44 -0.17 1.71
C LEU A 22 -6.35 -1.65 1.30
N THR A 23 -7.44 -2.26 0.82
CA THR A 23 -7.37 -3.59 0.21
C THR A 23 -6.52 -3.56 -1.06
N ASN A 24 -6.68 -2.53 -1.91
CA ASN A 24 -5.85 -2.36 -3.10
C ASN A 24 -4.40 -2.13 -2.74
N VAL A 25 -4.11 -1.28 -1.74
CA VAL A 25 -2.73 -1.06 -1.25
C VAL A 25 -2.12 -2.35 -0.73
N ARG A 26 -2.84 -3.10 0.11
CA ARG A 26 -2.37 -4.38 0.65
C ARG A 26 -2.12 -5.40 -0.46
N MET A 27 -3.01 -5.50 -1.45
CA MET A 27 -2.81 -6.35 -2.62
C MET A 27 -1.58 -5.91 -3.43
N ALA A 28 -1.43 -4.61 -3.72
CA ALA A 28 -0.30 -4.10 -4.50
C ALA A 28 1.05 -4.39 -3.81
N ALA A 29 1.12 -4.22 -2.49
CA ALA A 29 2.32 -4.48 -1.71
C ALA A 29 2.67 -5.98 -1.57
N SER A 30 1.66 -6.88 -1.63
CA SER A 30 1.83 -8.32 -1.35
C SER A 30 1.83 -9.21 -2.58
N TRP A 31 1.36 -8.73 -3.74
CA TRP A 31 1.21 -9.58 -4.92
C TRP A 31 2.47 -9.54 -5.77
N GLU A 32 3.18 -10.67 -5.88
CA GLU A 32 4.39 -10.82 -6.72
C GLU A 32 4.22 -10.32 -8.15
N ARG A 33 2.99 -10.39 -8.72
CA ARG A 33 2.69 -9.89 -10.07
C ARG A 33 2.96 -8.40 -10.27
N VAL A 34 2.88 -7.60 -9.20
CA VAL A 34 3.16 -6.16 -9.27
C VAL A 34 4.67 -5.91 -9.44
N TYR A 35 5.49 -6.72 -8.77
CA TYR A 35 6.94 -6.69 -8.89
C TYR A 35 7.38 -7.24 -10.27
N ASP A 36 6.76 -8.32 -10.71
CA ASP A 36 6.94 -8.90 -12.05
C ASP A 36 6.63 -7.88 -13.16
N TYR A 37 5.54 -7.12 -13.00
CA TYR A 37 5.18 -6.00 -13.86
C TYR A 37 6.27 -4.92 -13.86
N ALA A 38 6.74 -4.48 -12.69
CA ALA A 38 7.82 -3.50 -12.59
C ALA A 38 9.06 -3.95 -13.36
N PHE A 39 9.49 -5.19 -13.15
CA PHE A 39 10.71 -5.73 -13.74
C PHE A 39 10.61 -5.88 -15.27
N ALA A 40 9.42 -6.21 -15.78
CA ALA A 40 9.18 -6.32 -17.21
C ALA A 40 9.01 -4.95 -17.88
N GLN A 41 8.17 -4.08 -17.32
CA GLN A 41 7.81 -2.79 -17.92
C GLN A 41 8.98 -1.81 -17.93
N TYR A 42 9.83 -1.84 -16.90
CA TYR A 42 10.93 -0.91 -16.72
C TYR A 42 12.32 -1.50 -17.02
N ASP A 43 12.35 -2.70 -17.63
CA ASP A 43 13.58 -3.42 -18.01
C ASP A 43 14.66 -3.42 -16.91
N VAL A 44 14.22 -3.72 -15.69
CA VAL A 44 15.06 -3.70 -14.49
C VAL A 44 16.31 -4.58 -14.62
N PRO A 45 16.28 -5.75 -15.29
CA PRO A 45 17.51 -6.50 -15.56
C PRO A 45 18.57 -5.70 -16.33
N ALA A 46 18.17 -4.92 -17.34
CA ALA A 46 19.11 -4.09 -18.10
C ALA A 46 19.64 -2.91 -17.29
N VAL A 47 18.79 -2.28 -16.46
CA VAL A 47 19.17 -1.11 -15.63
C VAL A 47 20.13 -1.51 -14.51
N THR A 48 19.82 -2.60 -13.80
CA THR A 48 20.58 -3.02 -12.61
C THR A 48 21.72 -3.98 -12.94
N GLY A 49 21.63 -4.69 -14.08
CA GLY A 49 22.51 -5.80 -14.44
C GLY A 49 22.25 -7.07 -13.62
N ILE A 50 21.14 -7.14 -12.87
CA ILE A 50 20.75 -8.32 -12.08
C ILE A 50 19.84 -9.20 -12.92
N GLU A 51 20.10 -10.50 -12.95
CA GLU A 51 19.31 -11.44 -13.74
C GLU A 51 17.88 -11.56 -13.19
N ARG A 52 16.90 -11.79 -14.08
CA ARG A 52 15.48 -11.89 -13.71
C ARG A 52 15.19 -12.89 -12.58
N PRO A 53 15.77 -14.11 -12.54
CA PRO A 53 15.52 -15.04 -11.43
C PRO A 53 15.95 -14.49 -10.05
N GLU A 54 17.02 -13.70 -10.01
CA GLU A 54 17.50 -13.06 -8.78
C GLU A 54 16.56 -11.92 -8.35
N LEU A 55 16.05 -11.14 -9.32
CA LEU A 55 15.04 -10.11 -9.05
C LEU A 55 13.73 -10.71 -8.55
N ASP A 56 13.26 -11.80 -9.16
CA ASP A 56 12.03 -12.49 -8.73
C ASP A 56 12.19 -13.07 -7.32
N ARG A 57 13.39 -13.55 -6.97
CA ARG A 57 13.70 -13.98 -5.59
C ARG A 57 13.71 -12.79 -4.63
N ALA A 58 14.38 -11.70 -5.00
CA ALA A 58 14.39 -10.48 -4.19
C ALA A 58 12.97 -9.92 -3.97
N ALA A 59 12.09 -9.97 -4.98
CA ALA A 59 10.70 -9.55 -4.84
C ALA A 59 9.95 -10.36 -3.78
N ARG A 60 10.12 -11.69 -3.75
CA ARG A 60 9.55 -12.53 -2.69
C ARG A 60 10.07 -12.16 -1.31
N GLU A 61 11.38 -11.94 -1.18
CA GLU A 61 11.98 -11.51 0.09
C GLU A 61 11.48 -10.13 0.54
N ILE A 62 11.25 -9.19 -0.38
CA ILE A 62 10.64 -7.87 -0.08
C ILE A 62 9.19 -8.04 0.39
N VAL A 63 8.42 -8.87 -0.32
CA VAL A 63 7.01 -9.16 0.03
C VAL A 63 6.93 -9.80 1.42
N ASP A 64 7.77 -10.79 1.70
CA ASP A 64 7.85 -11.45 2.99
C ASP A 64 8.28 -10.46 4.08
N TYR A 65 9.26 -9.60 3.81
CA TYR A 65 9.69 -8.56 4.74
C TYR A 65 8.53 -7.65 5.16
N PHE A 66 7.68 -7.21 4.25
CA PHE A 66 6.54 -6.36 4.61
C PHE A 66 5.42 -7.11 5.35
N GLN A 67 5.36 -8.44 5.26
CA GLN A 67 4.31 -9.24 5.88
C GLN A 67 4.69 -9.80 7.25
N THR A 68 5.93 -10.27 7.41
CA THR A 68 6.31 -11.14 8.54
C THR A 68 7.46 -10.62 9.38
N SER A 69 8.22 -9.63 8.90
CA SER A 69 9.36 -9.14 9.67
C SER A 69 8.94 -8.57 11.03
N GLU A 70 9.89 -8.49 11.96
CA GLU A 70 9.73 -7.83 13.27
C GLU A 70 10.14 -6.34 13.21
N SER A 71 9.81 -5.51 14.21
CA SER A 71 10.09 -4.06 14.18
C SER A 71 11.56 -3.69 14.05
N ASP A 72 12.45 -4.54 14.52
CA ASP A 72 13.87 -4.21 14.60
C ASP A 72 14.69 -4.90 13.49
N GLU A 73 14.02 -5.65 12.62
CA GLU A 73 14.66 -6.40 11.53
C GLU A 73 14.90 -5.50 10.31
N LEU A 74 16.15 -5.41 9.87
CA LEU A 74 16.52 -4.70 8.65
C LEU A 74 16.49 -5.64 7.45
N LEU A 75 16.13 -5.09 6.29
CA LEU A 75 16.15 -5.82 5.04
C LEU A 75 17.60 -6.11 4.62
N ASP A 76 17.99 -7.39 4.51
CA ASP A 76 19.28 -7.83 3.98
C ASP A 76 19.06 -8.85 2.86
N ILE A 77 18.86 -8.34 1.64
CA ILE A 77 18.75 -9.16 0.43
C ILE A 77 20.08 -9.14 -0.29
N ARG A 78 20.63 -10.32 -0.56
CA ARG A 78 21.80 -10.49 -1.40
C ARG A 78 21.41 -11.11 -2.72
N VAL A 79 21.97 -10.60 -3.81
CA VAL A 79 21.70 -11.03 -5.17
C VAL A 79 22.99 -11.32 -5.91
N ARG A 80 22.94 -12.26 -6.85
CA ARG A 80 24.05 -12.54 -7.74
C ARG A 80 24.02 -11.63 -8.97
N ARG A 81 25.13 -10.96 -9.25
CA ARG A 81 25.34 -10.11 -10.43
C ARG A 81 26.54 -10.64 -11.21
N GLY A 82 26.28 -11.48 -12.21
CA GLY A 82 27.32 -12.27 -12.87
C GLY A 82 27.87 -13.34 -11.93
N ASP A 83 29.15 -13.24 -11.59
CA ASP A 83 29.85 -14.17 -10.68
C ASP A 83 29.97 -13.65 -9.24
N GLU A 84 29.55 -12.42 -8.97
CA GLU A 84 29.66 -11.78 -7.66
C GLU A 84 28.32 -11.79 -6.91
N GLU A 85 28.37 -12.05 -5.61
CA GLU A 85 27.25 -11.85 -4.70
C GLU A 85 27.36 -10.46 -4.04
N ILE A 86 26.31 -9.64 -4.20
CA ILE A 86 26.29 -8.26 -3.73
C ILE A 86 25.04 -8.01 -2.88
N ALA A 87 25.13 -7.06 -1.95
CA ALA A 87 23.94 -6.52 -1.30
C ALA A 87 23.08 -5.78 -2.34
N LEU A 88 21.77 -6.08 -2.36
CA LEU A 88 20.84 -5.42 -3.27
C LEU A 88 20.74 -3.93 -2.94
N TYR A 89 20.52 -3.62 -1.67
CA TYR A 89 20.31 -2.27 -1.18
C TYR A 89 21.49 -1.78 -0.35
N ASN A 90 21.81 -0.48 -0.48
CA ASN A 90 22.75 0.20 0.39
C ASN A 90 22.10 0.59 1.73
N GLN A 91 22.91 1.09 2.67
CA GLN A 91 22.45 1.45 4.02
C GLN A 91 21.25 2.41 4.02
N ARG A 92 21.25 3.42 3.13
CA ARG A 92 20.17 4.41 3.06
C ARG A 92 18.87 3.76 2.57
N GLU A 93 18.96 2.95 1.52
CA GLU A 93 17.81 2.22 0.96
C GLU A 93 17.22 1.24 1.97
N ILE A 94 18.06 0.54 2.74
CA ILE A 94 17.62 -0.37 3.81
C ILE A 94 16.85 0.38 4.90
N LEU A 95 17.35 1.55 5.33
CA LEU A 95 16.68 2.38 6.34
C LEU A 95 15.35 2.93 5.81
N HIS A 96 15.30 3.35 4.55
CA HIS A 96 14.04 3.76 3.93
C HIS A 96 13.04 2.60 3.84
N MET A 97 13.49 1.39 3.50
CA MET A 97 12.63 0.20 3.48
C MET A 97 12.10 -0.18 4.87
N ALA A 98 12.85 0.08 5.94
CA ALA A 98 12.36 -0.07 7.30
C ALA A 98 11.23 0.92 7.63
N ASP A 99 11.36 2.19 7.21
CA ASP A 99 10.30 3.19 7.34
C ASP A 99 9.04 2.78 6.54
N VAL A 100 9.21 2.33 5.29
CA VAL A 100 8.11 1.86 4.43
C VAL A 100 7.40 0.65 5.02
N ARG A 101 8.15 -0.29 5.62
CA ARG A 101 7.57 -1.44 6.33
C ARG A 101 6.70 -1.00 7.49
N ASP A 102 7.17 -0.05 8.31
CA ASP A 102 6.38 0.42 9.45
C ASP A 102 5.11 1.18 9.02
N LEU A 103 5.20 1.91 7.90
CA LEU A 103 4.05 2.50 7.24
C LEU A 103 3.06 1.44 6.75
N PHE A 104 3.52 0.38 6.07
CA PHE A 104 2.65 -0.72 5.65
C PHE A 104 2.01 -1.46 6.82
N ARG A 105 2.72 -1.68 7.93
CA ARG A 105 2.13 -2.25 9.15
C ARG A 105 1.03 -1.37 9.73
N LEU A 106 1.20 -0.05 9.72
CA LEU A 106 0.13 0.86 10.13
C LEU A 106 -1.08 0.73 9.20
N VAL A 107 -0.85 0.74 7.89
CA VAL A 107 -1.90 0.54 6.87
C VAL A 107 -2.63 -0.78 7.06
N PHE A 108 -1.92 -1.90 7.27
CA PHE A 108 -2.54 -3.21 7.46
C PHE A 108 -3.36 -3.29 8.74
N ARG A 109 -2.91 -2.69 9.85
CA ARG A 109 -3.69 -2.60 11.09
C ARG A 109 -4.97 -1.79 10.94
N ILE A 110 -4.90 -0.66 10.21
CA ILE A 110 -6.08 0.16 9.90
C ILE A 110 -7.07 -0.62 9.02
N HIS A 111 -6.55 -1.33 8.01
CA HIS A 111 -7.34 -2.20 7.13
C HIS A 111 -8.07 -3.30 7.90
N GLU A 112 -7.37 -4.01 8.80
CA GLU A 112 -7.93 -5.06 9.64
C GLU A 112 -9.00 -4.53 10.59
N PHE A 113 -8.76 -3.38 11.22
CA PHE A 113 -9.78 -2.72 12.04
C PHE A 113 -11.02 -2.38 11.22
N ALA A 114 -10.86 -1.78 10.03
CA ALA A 114 -11.97 -1.42 9.17
C ALA A 114 -12.78 -2.66 8.73
N LEU A 115 -12.10 -3.76 8.39
CA LEU A 115 -12.72 -5.03 8.02
C LEU A 115 -13.55 -5.59 9.18
N VAL A 116 -12.94 -5.73 10.36
CA VAL A 116 -13.61 -6.24 11.56
C VAL A 116 -14.82 -5.38 11.92
N TYR A 117 -14.66 -4.05 11.85
CA TYR A 117 -15.75 -3.12 12.14
C TYR A 117 -16.92 -3.26 11.17
N VAL A 118 -16.65 -3.29 9.86
CA VAL A 118 -17.67 -3.46 8.82
C VAL A 118 -18.43 -4.76 9.00
N VAL A 119 -17.73 -5.88 9.20
CA VAL A 119 -18.35 -7.20 9.40
C VAL A 119 -19.17 -7.22 10.68
N ALA A 120 -18.64 -6.73 11.79
CA ALA A 120 -19.34 -6.67 13.06
C ALA A 120 -20.60 -5.78 12.99
N TYR A 121 -20.51 -4.63 12.32
CA TYR A 121 -21.64 -3.72 12.13
C TYR A 121 -22.75 -4.35 11.29
N VAL A 122 -22.41 -4.99 10.17
CA VAL A 122 -23.38 -5.70 9.31
C VAL A 122 -24.03 -6.85 10.07
N ALA A 123 -23.24 -7.66 10.79
CA ALA A 123 -23.74 -8.77 11.59
C ALA A 123 -24.68 -8.27 12.70
N ALA A 124 -24.32 -7.20 13.42
CA ALA A 124 -25.15 -6.60 14.45
C ALA A 124 -26.49 -6.09 13.88
N VAL A 125 -26.46 -5.43 12.72
CA VAL A 125 -27.69 -5.00 12.05
C VAL A 125 -28.52 -6.20 11.60
N TYR A 126 -27.91 -7.24 11.05
CA TYR A 126 -28.64 -8.43 10.59
C TYR A 126 -29.29 -9.21 11.74
N LEU A 127 -28.55 -9.47 12.82
CA LEU A 127 -28.99 -10.32 13.93
C LEU A 127 -30.02 -9.64 14.85
N TRP A 128 -29.94 -8.31 15.02
CA TRP A 128 -30.77 -7.58 15.98
C TRP A 128 -31.86 -6.70 15.35
N SER A 129 -32.14 -6.83 14.05
CA SER A 129 -33.07 -5.91 13.39
C SER A 129 -34.27 -6.52 12.67
N ARG A 130 -35.35 -5.72 12.63
CA ARG A 130 -36.53 -5.88 11.76
C ARG A 130 -36.26 -5.19 10.40
N GLU A 131 -37.07 -5.48 9.37
CA GLU A 131 -36.95 -4.97 7.98
C GLU A 131 -36.48 -3.49 7.83
N ARG A 132 -36.96 -2.58 8.69
CA ARG A 132 -36.62 -1.15 8.63
C ARG A 132 -35.12 -0.86 8.80
N SER A 133 -34.37 -1.71 9.49
CA SER A 133 -32.93 -1.53 9.65
C SER A 133 -32.12 -2.03 8.45
N MET A 134 -32.67 -2.97 7.66
CA MET A 134 -32.01 -3.44 6.44
C MET A 134 -32.04 -2.37 5.34
N ARG A 135 -33.17 -1.65 5.21
CA ARG A 135 -33.25 -0.46 4.33
C ARG A 135 -32.26 0.63 4.74
N ARG A 136 -32.03 0.80 6.04
CA ARG A 136 -31.05 1.76 6.56
C ARG A 136 -29.62 1.34 6.19
N LEU A 137 -29.26 0.08 6.40
CA LEU A 137 -27.96 -0.46 6.03
C LEU A 137 -27.70 -0.29 4.52
N ALA A 138 -28.70 -0.59 3.68
CA ALA A 138 -28.60 -0.38 2.24
C ALA A 138 -28.34 1.10 1.89
N ARG A 139 -29.03 2.04 2.53
CA ARG A 139 -28.79 3.47 2.35
C ARG A 139 -27.39 3.89 2.78
N GLU A 140 -26.92 3.40 3.93
CA GLU A 140 -25.56 3.66 4.44
C GLU A 140 -24.50 3.13 3.48
N ALA A 141 -24.69 1.91 2.95
CA ALA A 141 -23.81 1.33 1.94
C ALA A 141 -23.80 2.13 0.63
N VAL A 142 -24.96 2.62 0.15
CA VAL A 142 -25.03 3.49 -1.03
C VAL A 142 -24.29 4.81 -0.80
N ILE A 143 -24.47 5.44 0.36
CA ILE A 143 -23.75 6.68 0.71
C ILE A 143 -22.25 6.42 0.74
N ALA A 144 -21.82 5.33 1.36
CA ALA A 144 -20.41 4.94 1.40
C ALA A 144 -19.84 4.65 0.01
N GLY A 145 -20.63 4.00 -0.87
CA GLY A 145 -20.26 3.77 -2.26
C GLY A 145 -20.08 5.07 -3.05
N VAL A 146 -21.03 6.01 -2.93
CA VAL A 146 -20.91 7.34 -3.55
C VAL A 146 -19.68 8.09 -3.00
N ALA A 147 -19.45 8.05 -1.69
CA ALA A 147 -18.27 8.64 -1.07
C ALA A 147 -16.98 8.01 -1.59
N THR A 148 -16.94 6.69 -1.75
CA THR A 148 -15.79 5.97 -2.33
C THR A 148 -15.50 6.45 -3.74
N VAL A 149 -16.51 6.49 -4.62
CA VAL A 149 -16.36 6.97 -5.99
C VAL A 149 -15.89 8.43 -6.03
N ALA A 150 -16.42 9.28 -5.15
CA ALA A 150 -15.99 10.68 -5.06
C ALA A 150 -14.53 10.81 -4.63
N ILE A 151 -14.09 10.06 -3.61
CA ILE A 151 -12.70 10.05 -3.13
C ILE A 151 -11.77 9.56 -4.23
N LEU A 152 -12.10 8.46 -4.91
CA LEU A 152 -11.31 7.93 -6.03
C LEU A 152 -11.26 8.91 -7.21
N GLY A 153 -12.37 9.57 -7.52
CA GLY A 153 -12.40 10.59 -8.57
C GLY A 153 -11.51 11.79 -8.25
N ILE A 154 -11.50 12.27 -7.00
CA ILE A 154 -10.60 13.35 -6.55
C ILE A 154 -9.14 12.89 -6.62
N ALA A 155 -8.85 11.68 -6.13
CA ALA A 155 -7.51 11.12 -6.17
C ALA A 155 -7.00 10.98 -7.61
N ALA A 156 -7.82 10.43 -8.51
CA ALA A 156 -7.48 10.28 -9.93
C ALA A 156 -7.20 11.62 -10.61
N VAL A 157 -8.02 12.66 -10.34
CA VAL A 157 -7.76 14.01 -10.84
C VAL A 157 -6.43 14.54 -10.28
N GLY A 158 -6.15 14.33 -9.00
CA GLY A 158 -4.88 14.73 -8.39
C GLY A 158 -3.67 14.08 -9.07
N VAL A 159 -3.70 12.76 -9.23
CA VAL A 159 -2.65 11.97 -9.90
C VAL A 159 -2.42 12.47 -11.33
N MET A 160 -3.50 12.70 -12.09
CA MET A 160 -3.41 13.17 -13.47
C MET A 160 -2.87 14.60 -13.61
N LEU A 161 -3.07 15.46 -12.60
CA LEU A 161 -2.63 16.85 -12.64
C LEU A 161 -1.20 17.05 -12.14
N GLY A 162 -0.67 16.15 -11.31
CA GLY A 162 0.66 16.33 -10.72
C GLY A 162 1.10 15.18 -9.82
N PHE A 163 1.28 14.00 -10.39
CA PHE A 163 1.76 12.82 -9.66
C PHE A 163 3.10 13.06 -8.94
N ASP A 164 4.10 13.63 -9.61
CA ASP A 164 5.44 13.83 -9.04
C ASP A 164 5.39 14.62 -7.72
N ARG A 165 4.55 15.67 -7.69
CA ARG A 165 4.34 16.49 -6.50
C ARG A 165 3.60 15.73 -5.41
N LEU A 166 2.55 14.96 -5.77
CA LEU A 166 1.83 14.13 -4.80
C LEU A 166 2.74 13.06 -4.20
N PHE A 167 3.61 12.46 -5.01
CA PHE A 167 4.59 11.49 -4.57
C PHE A 167 5.59 12.13 -3.60
N GLU A 168 6.11 13.32 -3.90
CA GLU A 168 7.00 14.06 -2.99
C GLU A 168 6.29 14.45 -1.68
N GLU A 169 5.09 15.04 -1.76
CA GLU A 169 4.30 15.43 -0.58
C GLU A 169 3.96 14.22 0.30
N PHE A 170 3.68 13.06 -0.31
CA PHE A 170 3.48 11.82 0.43
C PHE A 170 4.72 11.45 1.25
N HIS A 171 5.92 11.55 0.69
CA HIS A 171 7.15 11.23 1.41
C HIS A 171 7.43 12.23 2.54
N ILE A 172 7.23 13.52 2.29
CA ILE A 172 7.39 14.59 3.30
C ILE A 172 6.41 14.39 4.48
N LEU A 173 5.19 13.94 4.21
CA LEU A 173 4.19 13.66 5.24
C LEU A 173 4.42 12.35 5.97
N SER A 174 4.98 11.34 5.29
CA SER A 174 5.15 9.99 5.84
C SER A 174 6.45 9.81 6.61
N PHE A 175 7.50 10.54 6.25
CA PHE A 175 8.85 10.32 6.78
C PHE A 175 9.45 11.62 7.33
N SER A 176 10.05 11.53 8.51
CA SER A 176 10.70 12.66 9.20
C SER A 176 12.17 12.83 8.85
N ASN A 177 12.69 12.00 7.94
CA ASN A 177 14.09 11.94 7.52
C ASN A 177 14.21 12.08 5.99
N ASP A 178 15.43 12.00 5.46
CA ASP A 178 15.76 12.13 4.04
C ASP A 178 16.13 10.81 3.35
N PHE A 179 15.95 9.64 4.00
CA PHE A 179 16.37 8.35 3.45
C PHE A 179 15.63 7.96 2.16
N TRP A 180 14.44 8.52 1.95
CA TRP A 180 13.65 8.35 0.73
C TRP A 180 14.19 9.12 -0.49
N GLN A 181 15.11 10.08 -0.29
CA GLN A 181 15.73 10.83 -1.39
C GLN A 181 16.87 10.02 -2.01
N LEU A 182 16.50 9.17 -2.97
CA LEU A 182 17.38 8.23 -3.64
C LEU A 182 17.78 8.72 -5.04
N ASP A 183 19.00 8.40 -5.48
CA ASP A 183 19.55 8.73 -6.80
C ASP A 183 19.36 7.57 -7.78
N PRO A 184 18.53 7.72 -8.83
CA PRO A 184 18.30 6.69 -9.84
C PRO A 184 19.55 6.19 -10.57
N ARG A 185 20.67 6.92 -10.49
CA ARG A 185 21.95 6.51 -11.10
C ARG A 185 22.70 5.49 -10.25
N THR A 186 22.43 5.40 -8.95
CA THR A 186 23.20 4.57 -8.01
C THR A 186 22.35 3.66 -7.13
N ASP A 187 21.13 4.08 -6.77
CA ASP A 187 20.28 3.40 -5.80
C ASP A 187 19.36 2.41 -6.51
N ARG A 188 19.47 1.12 -6.16
CA ARG A 188 18.77 0.03 -6.83
C ARG A 188 17.27 0.05 -6.59
N LEU A 189 16.80 0.56 -5.45
CA LEU A 189 15.38 0.62 -5.10
C LEU A 189 14.60 1.46 -6.11
N VAL A 190 15.09 2.65 -6.46
CA VAL A 190 14.46 3.51 -7.46
C VAL A 190 14.77 3.11 -8.91
N GLN A 191 15.80 2.28 -9.13
CA GLN A 191 16.00 1.62 -10.43
C GLN A 191 15.00 0.48 -10.65
N MET A 192 14.66 -0.26 -9.59
CA MET A 192 13.69 -1.36 -9.62
C MET A 192 12.24 -0.86 -9.63
N PHE A 193 11.97 0.21 -8.87
CA PHE A 193 10.64 0.82 -8.73
C PHE A 193 10.72 2.31 -9.07
N PRO A 194 10.94 2.67 -10.34
CA PRO A 194 11.05 4.06 -10.76
C PRO A 194 9.72 4.80 -10.58
N MET A 195 9.74 6.12 -10.65
CA MET A 195 8.54 6.96 -10.49
C MET A 195 7.38 6.54 -11.41
N GLY A 196 7.67 6.12 -12.65
CA GLY A 196 6.65 5.60 -13.56
C GLY A 196 5.93 4.37 -13.02
N PHE A 197 6.65 3.45 -12.35
CA PHE A 197 6.03 2.28 -11.74
C PHE A 197 5.01 2.69 -10.68
N TRP A 198 5.37 3.67 -9.84
CA TRP A 198 4.46 4.18 -8.82
C TRP A 198 3.24 4.88 -9.42
N PHE A 199 3.40 5.57 -10.56
CA PHE A 199 2.27 6.14 -11.30
C PHE A 199 1.34 5.04 -11.83
N ASP A 200 1.87 3.96 -12.38
CA ASP A 200 1.07 2.87 -12.97
C ASP A 200 0.23 2.10 -11.94
N VAL A 201 0.72 2.00 -10.70
CA VAL A 201 0.09 1.21 -9.62
C VAL A 201 -0.73 2.04 -8.64
N THR A 202 -0.79 3.37 -8.82
CA THR A 202 -1.61 4.31 -8.02
C THR A 202 -2.98 4.50 -8.67
#